data_AF-A1CLK1-F1
#
_entry.id   AF-A1CLK1-F1
#
_cell.length_a   1.000
_cell.length_b   1.000
_cell.length_c   1.000
_cell.angle_alpha   90.00
_cell.angle_beta   90.00
_cell.angle_gamma   90.00
#
_symmetry.space_group_name_H-M   'P 1'
#
loop_
_entity.id
_entity.type
_entity.pdbx_description
1 polymer ?
#
loop_
_entity_poly.entity_id
_entity_poly.type
_entity_poly.pdbx_seq_one_letter_code
_entity_poly.pdbx_strand_id
1 'polypeptide(L)'
;MSVARPIMQDLTTWQANLPPSLVIEHRATTEPPTSDASASLHIAYQSVKILVLRALLRPFRIPGHGEQTPEWQAAKAHVLKAASAETEAALSVVSSFSPVHYQAFWAPWSKTGFALITNLLFSLAIMVHQERKSQDGSSNEYMKAREALDRARIIFRLHAKSLDMIQFALLRIDAVFWIGWEKVLGFQ
;
A
#
# COMPACT_ATOMS: atom_id res chain seq x y z
N MET A 1 8.63 -12.17 -14.86
CA MET A 1 8.08 -10.82 -15.18
C MET A 1 7.06 -10.80 -16.33
N SER A 2 7.12 -11.74 -17.29
CA SER A 2 6.29 -11.71 -18.52
C SER A 2 4.76 -11.69 -18.28
N VAL A 3 4.25 -12.36 -17.22
CA VAL A 3 2.79 -12.44 -16.97
C VAL A 3 2.22 -11.27 -16.14
N ALA A 4 3.02 -10.63 -15.29
CA ALA A 4 2.55 -9.56 -14.42
C ALA A 4 2.40 -8.21 -15.15
N ARG A 5 3.23 -7.98 -16.17
CA ARG A 5 3.20 -6.76 -16.98
C ARG A 5 1.85 -6.52 -17.68
N PRO A 6 1.28 -7.49 -18.42
CA PRO A 6 -0.02 -7.26 -19.08
C PRO A 6 -1.12 -6.99 -18.07
N ILE A 7 -1.17 -7.73 -16.95
CA ILE A 7 -2.17 -7.52 -15.90
C ILE A 7 -2.09 -6.10 -15.31
N MET A 8 -0.88 -5.59 -15.03
CA MET A 8 -0.70 -4.22 -14.54
C MET A 8 -1.09 -3.16 -15.57
N GLN A 9 -0.84 -3.42 -16.86
CA GLN A 9 -1.23 -2.55 -17.97
C GLN A 9 -2.76 -2.52 -18.11
N ASP A 10 -3.40 -3.68 -18.15
CA ASP A 10 -4.85 -3.80 -18.25
C ASP A 10 -5.56 -3.10 -17.10
N LEU A 11 -5.05 -3.24 -15.87
CA LEU A 11 -5.55 -2.53 -14.70
C LEU A 11 -5.42 -1.02 -14.84
N THR A 12 -4.27 -0.54 -15.31
CA THR A 12 -4.02 0.90 -15.49
C THR A 12 -4.93 1.48 -16.58
N THR A 13 -5.10 0.76 -17.69
CA THR A 13 -6.00 1.12 -18.77
C THR A 13 -7.46 1.13 -18.30
N TRP A 14 -7.87 0.15 -17.50
CA TRP A 14 -9.20 0.13 -16.90
C TRP A 14 -9.42 1.35 -15.99
N GLN A 15 -8.46 1.70 -15.13
CA GLN A 15 -8.57 2.88 -14.26
C GLN A 15 -8.63 4.20 -15.08
N ALA A 16 -7.85 4.31 -16.15
CA ALA A 16 -7.84 5.49 -17.03
C ALA A 16 -9.16 5.68 -17.80
N ASN A 17 -9.89 4.59 -18.04
CA ASN A 17 -11.19 4.60 -18.73
C ASN A 17 -12.39 4.65 -17.75
N LEU A 18 -12.16 4.95 -16.47
CA LEU A 18 -13.25 5.05 -15.50
C LEU A 18 -14.15 6.25 -15.84
N PRO A 19 -15.48 6.08 -15.78
CA PRO A 19 -16.42 7.20 -15.83
C PRO A 19 -16.11 8.25 -14.77
N PRO A 20 -16.29 9.56 -15.06
CA PRO A 20 -16.03 10.63 -14.09
C PRO A 20 -16.82 10.48 -12.78
N SER A 21 -18.00 9.85 -12.82
CA SER A 21 -18.82 9.56 -11.64
C SER A 21 -18.21 8.55 -10.67
N LEU A 22 -17.18 7.80 -11.09
CA LEU A 22 -16.49 6.80 -10.28
C LEU A 22 -15.08 7.25 -9.87
N VAL A 23 -14.66 8.46 -10.27
CA VAL A 23 -13.43 9.07 -9.79
C VAL A 23 -13.70 9.69 -8.43
N ILE A 24 -12.83 9.45 -7.44
CA ILE A 24 -12.89 10.15 -6.16
C ILE A 24 -12.41 11.58 -6.42
N GLU A 25 -13.31 12.44 -6.86
CA GLU A 25 -13.11 13.87 -6.92
C GLU A 25 -13.72 14.53 -5.70
N HIS A 26 -13.11 15.62 -5.23
CA HIS A 26 -13.67 16.45 -4.18
C HIS A 26 -14.87 17.20 -4.75
N ARG A 27 -16.03 16.52 -4.82
CA ARG A 27 -17.25 17.08 -5.40
C ARG A 27 -17.73 18.20 -4.48
N ALA A 28 -17.42 19.44 -4.83
CA ALA A 28 -18.04 20.63 -4.26
C ALA A 28 -19.47 20.77 -4.81
N THR A 29 -20.32 19.76 -4.62
CA THR A 29 -21.71 19.80 -5.07
C THR A 29 -22.63 20.19 -3.95
N THR A 30 -23.47 21.17 -4.25
CA THR A 30 -24.58 21.71 -3.47
C THR A 30 -25.75 20.72 -3.28
N GLU A 31 -25.64 19.50 -3.80
CA GLU A 31 -26.65 18.46 -3.72
C GLU A 31 -26.48 17.58 -2.46
N PRO A 32 -27.57 17.08 -1.87
CA PRO A 32 -27.50 16.25 -0.67
C PRO A 32 -26.60 15.02 -0.92
N PRO A 33 -25.81 14.60 0.09
CA PRO A 33 -24.82 13.53 -0.08
C PRO A 33 -25.53 12.22 -0.40
N THR A 34 -25.49 11.82 -1.66
CA THR A 34 -25.82 10.45 -2.07
C THR A 34 -24.60 9.58 -1.78
N SER A 35 -24.82 8.39 -1.23
CA SER A 35 -23.75 7.45 -0.88
C SER A 35 -22.91 7.15 -2.12
N ASP A 36 -21.59 7.41 -2.06
CA ASP A 36 -20.68 7.19 -3.18
C ASP A 36 -19.80 5.95 -2.95
N ALA A 37 -20.09 4.89 -3.73
CA ALA A 37 -19.36 3.62 -3.68
C ALA A 37 -18.00 3.64 -4.39
N SER A 38 -17.61 4.76 -5.02
CA SER A 38 -16.32 4.93 -5.70
C SER A 38 -15.14 4.53 -4.80
N ALA A 39 -15.16 4.93 -3.52
CA ALA A 39 -14.12 4.60 -2.55
C ALA A 39 -13.86 3.10 -2.43
N SER A 40 -14.92 2.29 -2.39
CA SER A 40 -14.79 0.83 -2.34
C SER A 40 -14.12 0.28 -3.59
N LEU A 41 -14.49 0.80 -4.78
CA LEU A 41 -13.92 0.39 -6.06
C LEU A 41 -12.42 0.73 -6.15
N HIS A 42 -12.03 1.93 -5.74
CA HIS A 42 -10.61 2.31 -5.70
C HIS A 42 -9.81 1.45 -4.73
N ILE A 43 -10.36 1.07 -3.58
CA ILE A 43 -9.70 0.11 -2.68
C ILE A 43 -9.58 -1.28 -3.32
N ALA A 44 -10.57 -1.73 -4.10
CA ALA A 44 -10.48 -2.99 -4.86
C ALA A 44 -9.29 -2.94 -5.83
N TYR A 45 -9.22 -1.86 -6.62
CA TYR A 45 -8.17 -1.63 -7.60
C TYR A 45 -6.78 -1.62 -6.97
N GLN A 46 -6.59 -0.83 -5.91
CA GLN A 46 -5.34 -0.77 -5.16
C GLN A 46 -4.97 -2.15 -4.58
N SER A 47 -5.95 -2.89 -4.06
CA SER A 47 -5.73 -4.23 -3.51
C SER A 47 -5.17 -5.21 -4.56
N VAL A 48 -5.69 -5.19 -5.79
CA VAL A 48 -5.18 -6.07 -6.86
C VAL A 48 -3.74 -5.72 -7.22
N LYS A 49 -3.41 -4.43 -7.38
CA LYS A 49 -2.04 -4.01 -7.68
C LYS A 49 -1.07 -4.38 -6.57
N ILE A 50 -1.47 -4.19 -5.32
CA ILE A 50 -0.69 -4.63 -4.16
C ILE A 50 -0.48 -6.16 -4.18
N LEU A 51 -1.49 -6.96 -4.52
CA LEU A 51 -1.34 -8.42 -4.61
C LEU A 51 -0.34 -8.83 -5.70
N VAL A 52 -0.41 -8.19 -6.87
CA VAL A 52 0.56 -8.43 -7.97
C VAL A 52 1.97 -8.06 -7.52
N LEU A 53 2.16 -6.89 -6.92
CA LEU A 53 3.46 -6.44 -6.40
C LEU A 53 3.98 -7.37 -5.31
N ARG A 54 3.11 -7.85 -4.41
CA ARG A 54 3.51 -8.85 -3.40
C ARG A 54 3.98 -10.16 -4.02
N ALA A 55 3.31 -10.62 -5.08
CA ALA A 55 3.75 -11.81 -5.81
C ALA A 55 5.11 -11.58 -6.49
N LEU A 56 5.31 -10.40 -7.09
CA LEU A 56 6.59 -10.00 -7.70
C LEU A 56 7.72 -9.84 -6.69
N LEU A 57 7.41 -9.44 -5.46
CA LEU A 57 8.38 -9.27 -4.38
C LEU A 57 8.76 -10.60 -3.70
N ARG A 58 7.96 -11.67 -3.87
CA ARG A 58 8.18 -12.95 -3.18
C ARG A 58 9.56 -13.59 -3.47
N PRO A 59 10.05 -13.64 -4.72
CA PRO A 59 11.35 -14.25 -5.03
C PRO A 59 12.52 -13.53 -4.36
N PHE A 60 12.41 -12.21 -4.13
CA PHE A 60 13.49 -11.42 -3.52
C PHE A 60 13.57 -11.52 -1.99
N ARG A 61 12.63 -12.24 -1.35
CA ARG A 61 12.63 -12.45 0.11
C ARG A 61 13.30 -13.76 0.52
N ILE A 62 13.39 -14.70 -0.40
CA ILE A 62 13.91 -16.05 -0.14
C ILE A 62 15.33 -16.09 -0.69
N PRO A 63 16.36 -16.26 0.17
CA PRO A 63 17.74 -16.37 -0.26
C PRO A 63 17.89 -17.49 -1.28
N GLY A 64 18.45 -17.19 -2.45
CA GLY A 64 18.60 -18.13 -3.56
C GLY A 64 19.92 -17.97 -4.31
N HIS A 65 20.35 -19.01 -5.02
CA HIS A 65 21.67 -19.07 -5.65
C HIS A 65 21.89 -18.06 -6.82
N GLY A 66 20.87 -17.31 -7.25
CA GLY A 66 20.93 -16.32 -8.35
C GLY A 66 20.95 -14.84 -7.92
N GLU A 67 21.01 -14.56 -6.61
CA GLU A 67 20.79 -13.21 -6.05
C GLU A 67 21.84 -12.16 -6.41
N GLN A 68 22.95 -12.54 -7.03
CA GLN A 68 24.09 -11.66 -7.26
C GLN A 68 24.21 -11.17 -8.71
N THR A 69 23.31 -11.58 -9.61
CA THR A 69 23.34 -11.05 -10.98
C THR A 69 22.89 -9.58 -11.00
N PRO A 70 23.55 -8.71 -11.78
CA PRO A 70 23.16 -7.30 -11.87
C PRO A 70 21.74 -7.12 -12.38
N GLU A 71 21.27 -8.02 -13.25
CA GLU A 71 19.88 -8.06 -13.73
C GLU A 71 18.88 -8.36 -12.61
N TRP A 72 19.22 -9.26 -11.69
CA TRP A 72 18.39 -9.57 -10.52
C TRP A 72 18.26 -8.36 -9.58
N GLN A 73 19.36 -7.67 -9.33
CA GLN A 73 19.36 -6.45 -8.50
C GLN A 73 18.58 -5.31 -9.17
N ALA A 74 18.75 -5.11 -10.48
CA ALA A 74 17.96 -4.13 -11.24
C ALA A 74 16.45 -4.45 -11.22
N ALA A 75 16.10 -5.74 -11.38
CA ALA A 75 14.74 -6.23 -11.28
C ALA A 75 14.12 -5.97 -9.89
N LYS A 76 14.87 -6.28 -8.82
CA LYS A 76 14.47 -6.05 -7.44
C LYS A 76 14.21 -4.57 -7.18
N ALA A 77 15.16 -3.70 -7.53
CA ALA A 77 15.06 -2.25 -7.37
C ALA A 77 13.84 -1.68 -8.12
N HIS A 78 13.58 -2.15 -9.34
CA HIS A 78 12.41 -1.74 -10.12
C HIS A 78 11.09 -2.11 -9.42
N VAL A 79 10.97 -3.34 -8.90
CA VAL A 79 9.76 -3.79 -8.20
C VAL A 79 9.58 -3.06 -6.86
N LEU A 80 10.65 -2.80 -6.11
CA LEU A 80 10.61 -2.01 -4.88
C LEU A 80 10.14 -0.57 -5.14
N LYS A 81 10.66 0.07 -6.18
CA LYS A 81 10.22 1.41 -6.60
C LYS A 81 8.74 1.42 -6.97
N ALA A 82 8.28 0.43 -7.74
CA ALA A 82 6.87 0.30 -8.10
C ALA A 82 5.97 0.08 -6.87
N ALA A 83 6.40 -0.76 -5.92
CA ALA A 83 5.68 -1.01 -4.68
C ALA A 83 5.61 0.21 -3.75
N SER A 84 6.68 1.00 -3.69
CA SER A 84 6.69 2.28 -2.97
C SER A 84 5.68 3.26 -3.57
N ALA A 85 5.71 3.45 -4.89
CA ALA A 85 4.76 4.31 -5.59
C ALA A 85 3.30 3.85 -5.41
N GLU A 86 3.05 2.54 -5.45
CA GLU A 86 1.70 2.00 -5.25
C GLU A 86 1.19 2.24 -3.83
N THR A 87 2.07 2.09 -2.84
CA THR A 87 1.71 2.32 -1.44
C THR A 87 1.33 3.78 -1.22
N GLU A 88 2.06 4.72 -1.82
CA GLU A 88 1.71 6.15 -1.75
C GLU A 88 0.38 6.45 -2.46
N ALA A 89 0.14 5.83 -3.62
CA ALA A 89 -1.13 5.97 -4.33
C ALA A 89 -2.31 5.44 -3.49
N ALA A 90 -2.14 4.27 -2.86
CA ALA A 90 -3.15 3.70 -1.97
C ALA A 90 -3.41 4.58 -0.75
N LEU A 91 -2.36 5.15 -0.14
CA LEU A 91 -2.50 6.08 0.99
C LEU A 91 -3.21 7.37 0.57
N SER A 92 -2.87 7.91 -0.61
CA SER A 92 -3.54 9.10 -1.17
C SER A 92 -5.04 8.87 -1.38
N VAL A 93 -5.43 7.70 -1.88
CA VAL A 93 -6.85 7.30 -1.99
C VAL A 93 -7.52 7.31 -0.62
N VAL A 94 -6.92 6.68 0.39
CA VAL A 94 -7.51 6.65 1.73
C VAL A 94 -7.60 8.05 2.33
N SER A 95 -6.57 8.88 2.18
CA SER A 95 -6.57 10.27 2.66
C SER A 95 -7.64 11.14 2.01
N SER A 96 -8.04 10.82 0.77
CA SER A 96 -9.10 11.56 0.06
C SER A 96 -10.50 11.24 0.59
N PHE A 97 -10.64 10.30 1.54
CA PHE A 97 -11.95 9.90 2.01
C PHE A 97 -12.70 11.02 2.71
N SER A 98 -13.98 11.16 2.34
CA SER A 98 -14.89 12.15 2.88
C SER A 98 -16.13 11.48 3.48
N PRO A 99 -16.99 12.21 4.22
CA PRO A 99 -18.16 11.64 4.88
C PRO A 99 -19.10 10.83 3.97
N VAL A 100 -19.20 11.21 2.69
CA VAL A 100 -20.08 10.56 1.70
C VAL A 100 -19.64 9.13 1.37
N HIS A 101 -18.36 8.80 1.58
CA HIS A 101 -17.81 7.47 1.35
C HIS A 101 -17.96 6.55 2.57
N TYR A 102 -18.06 7.10 3.78
CA TYR A 102 -18.27 6.28 4.98
C TYR A 102 -19.68 5.69 5.03
N GLN A 103 -20.66 6.41 4.48
CA GLN A 103 -22.04 5.95 4.36
C GLN A 103 -22.27 5.01 3.18
N ALA A 104 -21.26 4.83 2.32
CA ALA A 104 -21.36 3.97 1.17
C ALA A 104 -21.33 2.47 1.53
N PHE A 105 -21.71 1.64 0.57
CA PHE A 105 -21.58 0.21 0.72
C PHE A 105 -20.11 -0.21 0.72
N TRP A 106 -19.71 -0.94 1.76
CA TRP A 106 -18.40 -1.54 1.88
C TRP A 106 -18.53 -3.05 1.93
N ALA A 107 -17.99 -3.71 0.91
CA ALA A 107 -18.00 -5.16 0.86
C ALA A 107 -17.13 -5.77 1.97
N PRO A 108 -17.42 -6.99 2.43
CA PRO A 108 -16.63 -7.64 3.49
C PRO A 108 -15.13 -7.76 3.19
N TRP A 109 -14.75 -7.83 1.90
CA TRP A 109 -13.35 -7.92 1.48
C TRP A 109 -12.57 -6.61 1.66
N SER A 110 -13.22 -5.46 1.83
CA SER A 110 -12.56 -4.15 1.93
C SER A 110 -11.63 -4.07 3.15
N LYS A 111 -11.99 -4.72 4.26
CA LYS A 111 -11.11 -4.90 5.43
C LYS A 111 -9.76 -5.51 5.06
N THR A 112 -9.78 -6.51 4.18
CA THR A 112 -8.57 -7.15 3.66
C THR A 112 -7.76 -6.19 2.80
N GLY A 113 -8.43 -5.34 2.01
CA GLY A 113 -7.79 -4.30 1.21
C GLY A 113 -6.93 -3.34 2.03
N PHE A 114 -7.48 -2.78 3.11
CA PHE A 114 -6.70 -1.92 4.02
C PHE A 114 -5.52 -2.68 4.66
N ALA A 115 -5.73 -3.94 5.05
CA ALA A 115 -4.65 -4.77 5.60
C ALA A 115 -3.56 -5.08 4.57
N LEU A 116 -3.89 -5.15 3.27
CA LEU A 116 -2.91 -5.34 2.20
C LEU A 116 -1.96 -4.13 2.08
N ILE A 117 -2.47 -2.90 2.26
CA ILE A 117 -1.64 -1.68 2.29
C ILE A 117 -0.61 -1.76 3.42
N THR A 118 -1.05 -2.03 4.65
CA THR A 118 -0.16 -2.22 5.81
C THR A 118 0.87 -3.32 5.57
N ASN A 119 0.46 -4.44 4.98
CA ASN A 119 1.36 -5.56 4.70
C ASN A 119 2.44 -5.20 3.68
N LEU A 120 2.10 -4.39 2.67
CA LEU A 120 3.06 -3.95 1.68
C LEU A 120 4.07 -2.98 2.30
N LEU A 121 3.61 -2.03 3.12
CA LEU A 121 4.47 -1.15 3.91
C LEU A 121 5.49 -1.92 4.76
N PHE A 122 5.03 -2.92 5.51
CA PHE A 122 5.94 -3.77 6.30
C PHE A 122 6.91 -4.54 5.41
N SER A 123 6.45 -5.05 4.27
CA SER A 123 7.30 -5.77 3.34
C SER A 123 8.42 -4.89 2.77
N LEU A 124 8.11 -3.62 2.45
CA LEU A 124 9.08 -2.64 1.98
C LEU A 124 10.10 -2.33 3.09
N ALA A 125 9.63 -2.06 4.31
CA ALA A 125 10.50 -1.76 5.43
C ALA A 125 11.47 -2.92 5.75
N ILE A 126 11.00 -4.17 5.70
CA ILE A 126 11.84 -5.36 5.89
C ILE A 126 12.87 -5.51 4.77
N MET A 127 12.51 -5.26 3.52
CA MET A 127 13.47 -5.39 2.42
C MET A 127 14.57 -4.32 2.45
N VAL A 128 14.21 -3.08 2.79
CA VAL A 128 15.19 -2.00 3.03
C VAL A 128 16.14 -2.38 4.16
N HIS A 129 15.63 -3.03 5.22
CA HIS A 129 16.48 -3.54 6.31
C HIS A 129 17.49 -4.60 5.84
N GLN A 130 17.03 -5.59 5.06
CA GLN A 130 17.88 -6.68 4.57
C GLN A 130 19.04 -6.15 3.71
N GLU A 131 18.81 -5.09 2.92
CA GLU A 131 19.86 -4.44 2.12
C GLU A 131 20.91 -3.74 2.99
N ARG A 132 20.51 -3.12 4.10
CA ARG A 132 21.43 -2.51 5.06
C ARG A 132 22.41 -3.52 5.69
N LYS A 133 21.98 -4.76 5.95
CA LYS A 133 22.89 -5.81 6.46
C LYS A 133 23.98 -6.20 5.45
N SER A 134 23.77 -5.87 4.18
CA SER A 134 24.63 -6.25 3.06
C SER A 134 25.57 -5.11 2.60
N GLN A 135 25.23 -3.84 2.89
CA GLN A 135 26.02 -2.65 2.55
C GLN A 135 26.03 -1.63 3.70
N ASP A 136 27.22 -1.16 4.08
CA ASP A 136 27.52 -0.29 5.24
C ASP A 136 27.03 1.18 5.10
N GLY A 137 25.90 1.42 4.44
CA GLY A 137 25.39 2.78 4.29
C GLY A 137 24.01 2.86 3.64
N SER A 138 22.99 3.22 4.44
CA SER A 138 21.94 4.18 4.05
C SER A 138 21.01 4.47 5.22
N SER A 139 21.37 5.48 6.04
CA SER A 139 20.47 6.02 7.09
C SER A 139 19.19 6.65 6.48
N ASN A 140 19.27 7.10 5.22
CA ASN A 140 18.20 7.83 4.56
C ASN A 140 16.99 6.95 4.17
N GLU A 141 17.22 5.72 3.70
CA GLU A 141 16.13 4.83 3.26
C GLU A 141 15.34 4.26 4.42
N TYR A 142 16.01 4.01 5.55
CA TYR A 142 15.40 3.69 6.83
C TYR A 142 14.41 4.76 7.30
N MET A 143 14.84 6.03 7.26
CA MET A 143 14.00 7.16 7.64
C MET A 143 12.77 7.28 6.74
N LYS A 144 12.92 7.04 5.44
CA LYS A 144 11.79 7.03 4.49
C LYS A 144 10.79 5.91 4.79
N ALA A 145 11.26 4.70 5.10
CA ALA A 145 10.37 3.59 5.45
C ALA A 145 9.59 3.87 6.75
N ARG A 146 10.25 4.50 7.73
CA ARG A 146 9.61 4.93 8.97
C ARG A 146 8.56 6.03 8.72
N GLU A 147 8.92 7.05 7.96
CA GLU A 147 8.03 8.16 7.61
C GLU A 147 6.78 7.66 6.90
N ALA A 148 6.91 6.72 5.96
CA ALA A 148 5.78 6.10 5.28
C ALA A 148 4.85 5.34 6.25
N LEU A 149 5.41 4.62 7.23
CA LEU A 149 4.65 3.93 8.27
C LEU A 149 3.92 4.91 9.21
N ASP A 150 4.58 5.99 9.63
CA ASP A 150 3.99 7.04 10.46
C ASP A 150 2.87 7.78 9.72
N ARG A 151 3.08 8.10 8.44
CA ARG A 151 2.05 8.70 7.57
C ARG A 151 0.83 7.78 7.43
N ALA A 152 1.04 6.50 7.13
CA ALA A 152 -0.05 5.52 7.06
C ALA A 152 -0.83 5.41 8.37
N ARG A 153 -0.12 5.44 9.51
CA ARG A 153 -0.72 5.42 10.84
C ARG A 153 -1.62 6.63 11.08
N ILE A 154 -1.16 7.83 10.75
CA ILE A 154 -1.93 9.07 10.91
C ILE A 154 -3.21 9.01 10.06
N ILE A 155 -3.08 8.62 8.79
CA ILE A 155 -4.22 8.49 7.86
C ILE A 155 -5.23 7.48 8.41
N PHE A 156 -4.79 6.27 8.79
CA PHE A 156 -5.71 5.27 9.29
C PHE A 156 -6.37 5.67 10.61
N ARG A 157 -5.68 6.38 11.51
CA ARG A 157 -6.29 6.93 12.74
C ARG A 157 -7.38 7.95 12.46
N LEU A 158 -7.19 8.79 11.43
CA LEU A 158 -8.19 9.77 11.02
C LEU A 158 -9.48 9.09 10.58
N HIS A 159 -9.38 8.03 9.77
CA HIS A 159 -10.55 7.38 9.16
C HIS A 159 -11.15 6.24 9.99
N ALA A 160 -10.39 5.61 10.91
CA ALA A 160 -10.84 4.46 11.69
C ALA A 160 -12.01 4.74 12.66
N LYS A 161 -12.29 6.01 12.98
CA LYS A 161 -13.46 6.42 13.77
C LYS A 161 -14.76 6.38 12.97
N SER A 162 -14.67 6.57 11.67
CA SER A 162 -15.82 6.63 10.76
C SER A 162 -15.99 5.34 9.96
N LEU A 163 -14.95 4.52 9.88
CA LEU A 163 -14.93 3.32 9.06
C LEU A 163 -14.24 2.14 9.78
N ASP A 164 -15.05 1.28 10.41
CA ASP A 164 -14.58 0.18 11.26
C ASP A 164 -13.62 -0.80 10.57
N MET A 165 -13.77 -1.00 9.26
CA MET A 165 -12.91 -1.94 8.51
C MET A 165 -11.44 -1.50 8.44
N ILE A 166 -11.13 -0.22 8.68
CA ILE A 166 -9.74 0.29 8.76
C ILE A 166 -9.10 -0.11 10.10
N GLN A 167 -9.88 -0.32 11.16
CA GLN A 167 -9.36 -0.57 12.51
C GLN A 167 -8.40 -1.75 12.57
N PHE A 168 -8.65 -2.82 11.79
CA PHE A 168 -7.75 -3.96 11.73
C PHE A 168 -6.39 -3.60 11.11
N ALA A 169 -6.38 -2.81 10.04
CA ALA A 169 -5.14 -2.34 9.43
C ALA A 169 -4.38 -1.39 10.37
N LEU A 170 -5.10 -0.53 11.08
CA LEU A 170 -4.55 0.38 12.10
C LEU A 170 -3.92 -0.38 13.26
N LEU A 171 -4.64 -1.35 13.85
CA LEU A 171 -4.17 -2.15 14.97
C LEU A 171 -2.85 -2.84 14.66
N ARG A 172 -2.69 -3.33 13.43
CA ARG A 172 -1.45 -3.97 12.97
C ARG A 172 -0.28 -2.99 12.96
N ILE A 173 -0.50 -1.75 12.49
CA ILE A 173 0.54 -0.71 12.52
C ILE A 173 0.84 -0.34 13.97
N ASP A 174 -0.17 -0.07 14.78
CA ASP A 174 -0.01 0.31 16.18
C ASP A 174 0.74 -0.74 17.01
N ALA A 175 0.47 -2.03 16.79
CA ALA A 175 1.18 -3.12 17.45
C ALA A 175 2.69 -3.11 17.14
N VAL A 176 3.07 -2.83 15.89
CA VAL A 176 4.49 -2.76 15.48
C VAL A 176 5.18 -1.58 16.17
N PHE A 177 4.54 -0.41 16.23
CA PHE A 177 5.08 0.74 16.95
C PHE A 177 5.16 0.51 18.46
N TRP A 178 4.17 -0.18 19.05
CA TRP A 178 4.15 -0.49 20.48
C TRP A 178 5.30 -1.43 20.88
N ILE A 179 5.50 -2.52 20.14
CA ILE A 179 6.55 -3.52 20.46
C ILE A 179 7.96 -2.94 20.28
N GLY A 180 8.07 -1.82 19.56
CA GLY A 180 9.33 -1.28 19.07
C GLY A 180 9.53 -1.78 17.65
N TRP A 181 9.27 -0.90 16.69
CA TRP A 181 9.31 -1.22 15.27
C TRP A 181 10.67 -1.79 14.84
N GLU A 182 11.75 -1.30 15.46
CA GLU A 182 13.11 -1.80 15.27
C GLU A 182 13.23 -3.28 15.64
N LYS A 183 12.65 -3.68 16.78
CA LYS A 183 12.64 -5.05 17.25
C LYS A 183 11.80 -5.96 16.35
N VAL A 184 10.68 -5.48 15.84
CA VAL A 184 9.76 -6.29 15.00
C VAL A 184 10.28 -6.45 13.58
N LEU A 185 10.91 -5.41 13.03
CA LEU A 185 11.40 -5.43 11.65
C LEU A 185 12.89 -5.84 11.56
N GLY A 186 13.53 -6.12 12.69
CA GLY A 186 14.89 -6.68 12.76
C GLY A 186 16.01 -5.64 12.73
N PHE A 187 15.73 -4.35 12.94
CA PHE A 187 16.73 -3.27 12.92
C PHE A 187 17.67 -3.22 14.15
N GLN A 188 17.62 -4.20 15.06
CA GLN A 188 18.55 -4.33 16.19
C GLN A 188 19.76 -5.21 15.87
#